data_AF-F4WC13-F1
#
_entry.id   AF-F4WC13-F1
#
_cell.length_a   1.000
_cell.length_b   1.000
_cell.length_c   1.000
_cell.angle_alpha   90.00
_cell.angle_beta   90.00
_cell.angle_gamma   90.00
#
_symmetry.space_group_name_H-M   'P 1'
#
loop_
_entity.id
_entity.type
_entity.pdbx_description
1 polymer ?
#
loop_
_entity_poly.entity_id
_entity_poly.type
_entity_poly.pdbx_seq_one_letter_code
_entity_poly.pdbx_strand_id
1 'polypeptide(L)'
;MRLSRALKEKRAHYYPRHDKIILLHNNAQSHVAAPVKTYMEALNWEVLPHPPYSPDIAPSDYHLFRSMAHGLSEQHFTSYEVIKNWINNWIASKDEAFFQCGIRMLLER
;
A
#
# COMPACT_ATOMS: atom_id res chain seq x y z
N MET A 1 9.50 -15.52 1.50
CA MET A 1 10.14 -15.35 0.17
C MET A 1 9.18 -15.04 -0.99
N ARG A 2 7.85 -14.91 -0.81
CA ARG A 2 6.92 -14.68 -1.92
C ARG A 2 6.80 -13.21 -2.37
N LEU A 3 6.85 -12.26 -1.43
CA LEU A 3 6.59 -10.84 -1.70
C LEU A 3 7.72 -10.14 -2.45
N SER A 4 8.98 -10.32 -2.02
CA SER A 4 10.14 -9.72 -2.69
C SER A 4 10.28 -10.18 -4.14
N ARG A 5 9.98 -11.46 -4.42
CA ARG A 5 9.98 -12.00 -5.78
C ARG A 5 8.87 -11.36 -6.64
N ALA A 6 7.64 -11.31 -6.12
CA ALA A 6 6.53 -10.70 -6.84
C ALA A 6 6.77 -9.22 -7.16
N LEU A 7 7.40 -8.48 -6.24
CA LEU A 7 7.78 -7.09 -6.47
C LEU A 7 8.87 -6.95 -7.55
N LYS A 8 9.88 -7.84 -7.56
CA LYS A 8 10.88 -7.88 -8.64
C LYS A 8 10.24 -8.12 -10.00
N GLU A 9 9.31 -9.06 -10.10
CA GLU A 9 8.60 -9.37 -11.35
C GLU A 9 7.70 -8.23 -11.82
N LYS A 10 6.91 -7.63 -10.91
CA LYS A 10 5.94 -6.58 -11.26
C LYS A 10 6.57 -5.19 -11.42
N ARG A 11 7.72 -4.94 -10.80
CA ARG A 11 8.37 -3.62 -10.76
C ARG A 11 9.84 -3.68 -11.19
N ALA A 12 10.17 -4.57 -12.13
CA ALA A 12 11.54 -4.75 -12.64
C ALA A 12 12.18 -3.42 -13.09
N HIS A 13 11.39 -2.52 -13.69
CA HIS A 13 11.82 -1.21 -14.18
C HIS A 13 12.24 -0.22 -13.08
N TYR A 14 11.85 -0.45 -11.82
CA TYR A 14 12.15 0.43 -10.68
C TYR A 14 13.41 0.01 -9.90
N TYR A 15 13.84 -1.24 -10.05
CA TYR A 15 15.05 -1.77 -9.41
C TYR A 15 16.35 -1.05 -9.79
N PRO A 16 16.56 -0.59 -11.05
CA PRO A 16 17.75 0.17 -11.41
C PRO A 16 17.78 1.60 -10.84
N ARG A 17 16.63 2.15 -10.41
CA ARG A 17 16.49 3.54 -9.96
C ARG A 17 16.48 3.69 -8.44
N HIS A 18 16.13 2.63 -7.73
CA HIS A 18 16.03 2.63 -6.27
C HIS A 18 16.62 1.32 -5.74
N ASP A 19 17.85 1.38 -5.22
CA ASP A 19 18.55 0.22 -4.63
C ASP A 19 17.82 -0.36 -3.41
N LYS A 20 16.91 0.42 -2.80
CA LYS A 20 16.24 0.09 -1.55
C LYS A 20 14.75 0.41 -1.60
N ILE A 21 13.91 -0.53 -1.14
CA ILE A 21 12.47 -0.30 -0.98
C ILE A 21 12.25 0.49 0.32
N ILE A 22 11.45 1.54 0.23
CA ILE A 22 10.98 2.33 1.36
C ILE A 22 9.53 1.94 1.64
N LEU A 23 9.25 1.48 2.85
CA LEU A 23 7.96 1.00 3.32
C LEU A 23 7.37 2.01 4.32
N LEU A 24 6.16 2.46 4.04
CA LEU A 24 5.35 3.27 4.96
C LEU A 24 4.15 2.42 5.42
N HIS A 25 4.02 2.21 6.73
CA HIS A 25 2.84 1.57 7.34
C HIS A 25 2.56 2.18 8.71
N ASN A 26 1.35 1.97 9.23
CA ASN A 26 0.99 2.43 10.56
C ASN A 26 1.64 1.60 11.69
N ASN A 27 1.53 2.07 12.93
CA ASN A 27 2.11 1.41 14.11
C ASN A 27 1.22 0.33 14.73
N ALA A 28 0.39 -0.36 13.93
CA ALA A 28 -0.39 -1.48 14.43
C ALA A 28 0.55 -2.51 15.09
N GLN A 29 0.14 -3.13 16.20
CA GLN A 29 0.99 -4.02 17.00
C GLN A 29 1.61 -5.15 16.15
N SER A 30 0.84 -5.68 15.19
CA SER A 30 1.30 -6.69 14.25
C SER A 30 2.43 -6.20 13.33
N HIS A 31 2.46 -4.92 12.95
CA HIS A 31 3.49 -4.34 12.09
C HIS A 31 4.78 -4.01 12.82
N VAL A 32 4.69 -3.68 14.12
CA VAL A 32 5.87 -3.33 14.95
C VAL A 32 6.42 -4.51 15.76
N ALA A 33 5.79 -5.68 15.65
CA ALA A 33 6.23 -6.90 16.31
C ALA A 33 7.66 -7.29 15.87
N ALA A 34 8.44 -7.84 16.81
CA ALA A 34 9.84 -8.19 16.56
C ALA A 34 10.05 -9.10 15.33
N PRO A 35 9.22 -10.16 15.09
CA PRO A 35 9.39 -11.00 13.91
C PRO A 35 9.22 -10.25 12.59
N VAL A 36 8.34 -9.23 12.56
CA VAL A 36 8.11 -8.41 11.37
C VAL A 36 9.29 -7.48 11.14
N LYS A 37 9.82 -6.84 12.18
CA LYS A 37 11.03 -6.00 12.08
C LYS A 37 12.22 -6.77 11.53
N THR A 38 12.52 -7.94 12.12
CA THR A 38 13.60 -8.82 11.63
C THR A 38 13.38 -9.24 10.17
N TYR A 39 12.13 -9.47 9.76
CA TYR A 39 11.83 -9.81 8.37
C TYR A 39 12.08 -8.64 7.42
N MET A 40 11.72 -7.41 7.80
CA MET A 40 11.98 -6.20 6.99
C MET A 40 13.47 -5.91 6.87
N GLU A 41 14.23 -6.11 7.94
CA GLU A 41 15.70 -6.03 7.94
C GLU A 41 16.33 -7.05 6.99
N ALA A 42 15.88 -8.31 7.03
CA ALA A 42 16.36 -9.36 6.12
C ALA A 42 16.03 -9.08 4.64
N LEU A 43 14.98 -8.31 4.36
CA LEU A 43 14.66 -7.83 3.02
C LEU A 43 15.45 -6.58 2.60
N ASN A 44 16.22 -5.99 3.51
CA ASN A 44 16.89 -4.70 3.36
C ASN A 44 15.91 -3.56 3.01
N TRP A 45 14.73 -3.55 3.64
CA TRP A 45 13.73 -2.50 3.43
C TRP A 45 13.89 -1.40 4.48
N GLU A 46 13.72 -0.17 4.05
CA GLU A 46 13.65 0.97 4.96
C GLU A 46 12.22 1.13 5.45
N VAL A 47 12.01 1.15 6.76
CA VAL A 47 10.69 1.43 7.33
C VAL A 47 10.66 2.89 7.76
N LEU A 48 9.77 3.67 7.16
CA LEU A 48 9.60 5.08 7.53
C LEU A 48 8.92 5.21 8.90
N PRO A 49 9.32 6.20 9.72
CA PRO A 49 8.59 6.51 10.93
C PRO A 49 7.18 6.99 10.59
N HIS A 50 6.19 6.49 11.33
CA HIS A 50 4.79 6.92 11.20
C HIS A 50 4.31 7.37 12.59
N PRO A 51 3.90 8.64 12.79
CA PRO A 51 3.32 9.07 14.06
C PRO A 51 2.03 8.31 14.42
N PRO A 52 1.75 8.12 15.72
CA PRO A 52 0.48 7.56 16.16
C PRO A 52 -0.73 8.39 15.67
N TYR A 53 -1.85 7.72 15.41
CA TYR A 53 -3.14 8.35 15.07
C TYR A 53 -3.09 9.35 13.89
N SER A 54 -2.22 9.11 12.91
CA SER A 54 -2.03 10.03 11.79
C SER A 54 -2.46 9.42 10.45
N PRO A 55 -3.77 9.18 10.23
CA PRO A 55 -4.28 8.64 8.96
C PRO A 55 -4.12 9.64 7.81
N ASP A 56 -4.01 10.93 8.12
CA ASP A 56 -3.78 12.02 7.18
C ASP A 56 -2.43 11.91 6.46
N ILE A 57 -1.42 11.27 7.05
CA ILE A 57 -0.12 11.02 6.40
C ILE A 57 0.00 9.61 5.82
N ALA A 58 -1.08 8.82 5.82
CA ALA A 58 -1.11 7.48 5.24
C ALA A 58 -1.77 7.52 3.85
N PRO A 59 -1.01 7.40 2.73
CA PRO A 59 -1.58 7.47 1.38
C PRO A 59 -2.69 6.44 1.13
N SER A 60 -2.61 5.29 1.80
CA SER A 60 -3.68 4.29 1.78
C SER A 60 -4.99 4.85 2.32
N ASP A 61 -4.98 5.60 3.42
CA ASP A 61 -6.19 6.09 4.08
C ASP A 61 -6.74 7.33 3.38
N TYR A 62 -5.94 8.38 3.21
CA TYR A 62 -6.44 9.66 2.70
C TYR A 62 -6.74 9.67 1.19
N HIS A 63 -6.15 8.76 0.41
CA HIS A 63 -6.29 8.73 -1.05
C HIS A 63 -6.93 7.43 -1.54
N LEU A 64 -6.28 6.29 -1.34
CA LEU A 64 -6.72 5.01 -1.91
C LEU A 64 -8.09 4.58 -1.35
N PHE A 65 -8.20 4.41 -0.04
CA PHE A 65 -9.44 3.98 0.62
C PHE A 65 -10.51 5.06 0.59
N ARG A 66 -10.12 6.33 0.69
CA ARG A 66 -11.07 7.44 0.51
C ARG A 66 -11.75 7.39 -0.87
N SER A 67 -10.99 7.16 -1.94
CA SER A 67 -11.53 7.00 -3.29
C SER A 67 -12.37 5.73 -3.41
N MET A 68 -11.92 4.62 -2.80
CA MET A 68 -12.61 3.34 -2.86
C MET A 68 -13.95 3.35 -2.11
N ALA A 69 -14.05 4.07 -0.99
CA ALA A 69 -15.25 4.15 -0.17
C ALA A 69 -16.46 4.67 -0.96
N HIS A 70 -16.26 5.64 -1.86
CA HIS A 70 -17.32 6.12 -2.75
C HIS A 70 -17.87 4.99 -3.63
N GLY A 71 -16.99 4.19 -4.25
CA GLY A 71 -17.40 3.05 -5.06
C GLY A 71 -18.03 1.91 -4.25
N LEU A 72 -17.64 1.75 -2.99
CA LEU A 72 -18.20 0.73 -2.09
C LEU A 72 -19.58 1.09 -1.57
N SER A 73 -19.89 2.39 -1.43
CA SER A 73 -21.13 2.86 -0.78
C SER A 73 -22.42 2.39 -1.47
N GLU A 74 -22.36 2.06 -2.76
CA GLU A 74 -23.49 1.63 -3.57
C GLU A 74 -23.55 0.10 -3.79
N GLN A 75 -22.63 -0.66 -3.18
CA GLN A 75 -22.46 -2.08 -3.47
C GLN A 75 -23.00 -2.96 -2.35
N HIS A 76 -23.76 -3.99 -2.74
CA HIS A 76 -24.16 -5.08 -1.85
C HIS A 76 -23.50 -6.37 -2.30
N PHE A 77 -22.61 -6.89 -1.46
CA PHE A 77 -21.87 -8.10 -1.77
C PHE A 77 -22.49 -9.31 -1.09
N THR A 78 -22.65 -10.39 -1.84
CA THR A 78 -23.26 -11.65 -1.36
C THR A 78 -22.23 -12.74 -1.06
N SER A 79 -20.98 -12.56 -1.49
CA SER A 79 -19.90 -13.51 -1.22
C SER A 79 -18.52 -12.85 -1.27
N TYR A 80 -17.55 -13.53 -0.67
CA TYR A 80 -16.14 -13.12 -0.69
C TYR A 80 -15.59 -12.99 -2.12
N GLU A 81 -15.94 -13.90 -3.02
CA GLU A 81 -15.43 -13.87 -4.40
C GLU A 81 -15.95 -12.65 -5.17
N VAL A 82 -17.18 -12.20 -4.91
CA VAL A 82 -17.72 -10.98 -5.52
C VAL A 82 -16.95 -9.75 -5.01
N ILE A 83 -16.68 -9.66 -3.69
CA ILE A 83 -15.89 -8.57 -3.10
C ILE A 83 -14.49 -8.54 -3.73
N LYS A 84 -13.82 -9.69 -3.78
CA LYS A 84 -12.47 -9.82 -4.32
C LYS A 84 -12.40 -9.40 -5.79
N ASN A 85 -13.35 -9.83 -6.61
CA ASN A 85 -13.42 -9.44 -8.02
C ASN A 85 -13.68 -7.95 -8.18
N TRP A 86 -14.60 -7.38 -7.38
CA TRP A 86 -14.87 -5.95 -7.39
C TRP A 86 -13.62 -5.13 -7.03
N ILE A 87 -12.91 -5.50 -5.96
CA ILE A 87 -11.68 -4.82 -5.54
C ILE A 87 -10.61 -4.91 -6.63
N ASN A 88 -10.40 -6.09 -7.21
CA ASN A 88 -9.44 -6.28 -8.30
C ASN A 88 -9.76 -5.41 -9.51
N ASN A 89 -11.03 -5.37 -9.92
CA ASN A 89 -11.49 -4.54 -11.04
C ASN A 89 -11.36 -3.05 -10.72
N TRP A 90 -11.69 -2.63 -9.50
CA TRP A 90 -11.55 -1.24 -9.08
C TRP A 90 -10.08 -0.80 -9.08
N ILE A 91 -9.16 -1.62 -8.56
CA ILE A 91 -7.72 -1.33 -8.59
C ILE A 91 -7.22 -1.26 -10.03
N ALA A 92 -7.62 -2.22 -10.88
CA ALA A 92 -7.23 -2.25 -12.29
C ALA A 92 -7.82 -1.10 -13.12
N SER A 93 -8.91 -0.48 -12.67
CA SER A 93 -9.51 0.70 -13.32
C SER A 93 -8.74 2.00 -13.07
N LYS A 94 -7.81 2.02 -12.12
CA LYS A 94 -7.00 3.21 -11.81
C LYS A 94 -5.76 3.25 -12.69
N ASP A 95 -5.47 4.41 -13.23
CA ASP A 95 -4.26 4.65 -14.00
C ASP A 95 -3.05 4.86 -13.08
N GLU A 96 -1.85 4.89 -13.67
CA GLU A 96 -0.62 5.13 -12.91
C GLU A 96 -0.62 6.50 -12.23
N ALA A 97 -1.19 7.52 -12.88
CA ALA A 97 -1.27 8.88 -12.37
C ALA A 97 -2.06 8.95 -11.06
N PHE A 98 -3.14 8.16 -10.91
CA PHE A 98 -3.88 8.05 -9.66
C PHE A 98 -2.98 7.63 -8.49
N PHE A 99 -2.14 6.59 -8.67
CA PHE A 99 -1.25 6.13 -7.61
C PHE A 99 -0.10 7.11 -7.34
N GLN A 100 0.50 7.67 -8.39
CA GLN A 100 1.57 8.67 -8.25
C GLN A 100 1.08 9.93 -7.52
N CYS A 101 -0.14 10.39 -7.83
CA CYS A 101 -0.75 11.54 -7.17
C CYS A 101 -0.90 11.29 -5.67
N GLY A 102 -1.46 10.14 -5.30
CA GLY A 102 -1.61 9.75 -3.90
C GLY A 102 -0.31 9.73 -3.12
N ILE A 103 0.80 9.29 -3.72
CA ILE A 103 2.11 9.32 -3.06
C ILE A 103 2.68 10.74 -2.99
N ARG A 104 2.56 11.54 -4.07
CA ARG A 104 3.11 12.90 -4.13
C ARG A 104 2.45 13.85 -3.13
N MET A 105 1.16 13.67 -2.87
CA MET A 105 0.42 14.45 -1.86
C MET A 105 0.98 14.30 -0.45
N LEU A 106 1.81 13.29 -0.18
CA LEU A 106 2.50 13.15 1.10
C LEU A 106 3.46 14.33 1.37
N LEU A 107 4.01 14.97 0.34
CA LEU A 107 4.91 16.12 0.50
C LEU A 107 4.19 17.40 0.94
N GLU A 108 2.87 17.45 0.74
CA GLU A 108 2.03 18.61 1.04
C GLU A 108 1.36 18.50 2.42
N ARG A 109 1.68 17.45 3.18
CA ARG A 109 1.07 17.11 4.47
C ARG A 109 2.12 17.03 5.56
#